data_AF-A0A834I8V8-F1
#
_entry.id   AF-A0A834I8V8-F1
#
_cell.length_a   1.000
_cell.length_b   1.000
_cell.length_c   1.000
_cell.angle_alpha   90.00
_cell.angle_beta   90.00
_cell.angle_gamma   90.00
#
_symmetry.space_group_name_H-M   'P 1'
#
loop_
_entity.id
_entity.type
_entity.pdbx_description
1 polymer ?
#
loop_
_entity_poly.entity_id
_entity_poly.type
_entity_poly.pdbx_seq_one_letter_code
_entity_poly.pdbx_strand_id
1 'polypeptide(L)'
;MTDTRRRVKLYALNADRQWDDRGTGHVSSSYVDRLKGISLLVRAESDGSLLLESKIQPDTAYQKQQDTLIVWSEGDNFDLALSFQEKLGCDEIWEKICQVQGKDPSVEITQDIVEESEDERFDDMSDSAPPVELPPCELNRLEQISDLISNCLTTPMRKEKLAAAIENEGYIRKLINLFHMCEDLESTERLYHLYDIFKNIFLLNKNALFETMFSDDLIFDVVGCLEFDPSSPTPKRHREYLKQQAKFREAIPIKNAELLAKIHQTFRVQYIQDVVLPTPSVFEENMLSTLSSFIFFNKVEIVSLVQEDEKFLTELFTMLTDLNTPDSKRRDLVLFLKEFCNYSQNLQPQAKESFYKTLTSLGILPALEITLAMEDQKTKTASIDILTYIVEYSPSVVREYTLQQASNTDEVGSLMIKKIFCKSFPLRLIFT
;
A
#
# COMPACT_ATOMS: atom_id res chain seq x y z
N MET A 1 30.72 24.27 -20.24
CA MET A 1 29.50 23.60 -19.78
C MET A 1 29.90 22.80 -18.56
N THR A 2 29.31 23.09 -17.41
CA THR A 2 29.48 22.27 -16.20
C THR A 2 28.99 20.86 -16.51
N ASP A 3 29.79 19.85 -16.20
CA ASP A 3 29.49 18.45 -16.50
C ASP A 3 28.36 17.95 -15.58
N THR A 4 27.12 18.08 -16.05
CA THR A 4 25.92 17.67 -15.32
C THR A 4 25.76 16.16 -15.25
N ARG A 5 26.49 15.41 -16.08
CA ARG A 5 26.39 13.94 -16.16
C ARG A 5 26.80 13.28 -14.86
N ARG A 6 27.81 13.80 -14.17
CA ARG A 6 28.30 13.24 -12.89
C ARG A 6 27.83 14.03 -11.67
N ARG A 7 26.92 14.97 -11.84
CA ARG A 7 26.43 15.83 -10.77
C ARG A 7 25.42 15.08 -9.88
N VAL A 8 25.69 15.08 -8.58
CA VAL A 8 24.91 14.35 -7.57
C VAL A 8 24.66 15.20 -6.32
N LYS A 9 23.56 14.93 -5.64
CA LYS A 9 23.38 15.29 -4.23
C LYS A 9 23.63 14.08 -3.34
N LEU A 10 24.39 14.28 -2.27
CA LEU A 10 24.64 13.26 -1.25
C LEU A 10 23.66 13.46 -0.10
N TYR A 11 22.99 12.39 0.31
CA TYR A 11 22.15 12.38 1.50
C TYR A 11 22.68 11.34 2.50
N ALA A 12 22.49 11.63 3.79
CA ALA A 12 22.73 10.69 4.88
C ALA A 12 21.50 10.62 5.77
N LEU A 13 21.13 9.42 6.22
CA LEU A 13 20.00 9.25 7.13
C LEU A 13 20.41 9.65 8.55
N ASN A 14 19.61 10.51 9.20
CA ASN A 14 19.87 10.99 10.55
C ASN A 14 19.14 10.15 11.63
N ALA A 15 19.37 10.46 12.91
CA ALA A 15 18.79 9.72 14.04
C ALA A 15 17.25 9.78 14.10
N ASP A 16 16.65 10.82 13.52
CA ASP A 16 15.20 11.00 13.41
C ASP A 16 14.63 10.34 12.13
N ARG A 17 15.43 9.51 11.44
CA ARG A 17 15.11 8.83 10.19
C ARG A 17 14.74 9.78 9.03
N GLN A 18 15.31 10.97 9.01
CA GLN A 18 15.18 11.92 7.91
C GLN A 18 16.47 11.99 7.09
N TRP A 19 16.35 12.22 5.79
CA TRP A 19 17.50 12.37 4.89
C TRP A 19 18.05 13.79 4.95
N ASP A 20 19.24 13.94 5.53
CA ASP A 20 19.97 15.21 5.57
C ASP A 20 20.74 15.43 4.27
N ASP A 21 20.53 16.58 3.61
CA ASP A 21 21.33 17.01 2.45
C ASP A 21 22.76 17.34 2.91
N ARG A 22 23.73 16.51 2.48
CA ARG A 22 25.16 16.66 2.81
C ARG A 22 25.89 17.54 1.80
N GLY A 23 25.22 17.97 0.73
CA GLY A 23 25.75 18.86 -0.29
C GLY A 23 25.67 18.29 -1.70
N THR A 24 25.87 19.18 -2.67
CA THR A 24 25.94 18.85 -4.10
C THR A 24 27.39 18.75 -4.57
N GLY A 25 27.68 17.75 -5.38
CA GLY A 25 29.03 17.47 -5.86
C GLY A 25 29.06 16.67 -7.16
N HIS A 26 30.26 16.28 -7.59
CA HIS A 26 30.48 15.42 -8.75
C HIS A 26 31.02 14.07 -8.31
N VAL A 27 30.39 12.98 -8.76
CA VAL A 27 30.77 11.60 -8.40
C VAL A 27 31.74 10.98 -9.38
N SER A 28 32.72 10.27 -8.84
CA SER A 28 33.72 9.49 -9.57
C SER A 28 34.01 8.18 -8.85
N SER A 29 34.61 7.23 -9.56
CA SER A 29 35.03 5.94 -9.00
C SER A 29 36.51 5.69 -9.30
N SER A 30 37.34 5.49 -8.28
CA SER A 30 38.77 5.16 -8.47
C SER A 30 39.28 4.24 -7.37
N TYR A 31 40.41 3.57 -7.62
CA TYR A 31 41.09 2.80 -6.59
C TYR A 31 41.70 3.73 -5.54
N VAL A 32 41.42 3.47 -4.26
CA VAL A 32 41.93 4.25 -3.13
C VAL A 32 42.85 3.37 -2.30
N ASP A 33 44.14 3.69 -2.28
CA ASP A 33 45.19 2.86 -1.67
C ASP A 33 44.94 2.59 -0.19
N ARG A 34 44.50 3.60 0.57
CA ARG A 34 44.21 3.49 2.01
C ARG A 34 43.03 2.55 2.31
N LEU A 35 42.07 2.43 1.40
CA LEU A 35 40.89 1.56 1.52
C LEU A 35 41.09 0.19 0.84
N LYS A 36 42.16 0.04 0.05
CA LYS A 36 42.50 -1.16 -0.72
C LYS A 36 41.31 -1.63 -1.58
N GLY A 37 40.75 -0.73 -2.39
CA GLY A 37 39.63 -1.06 -3.27
C GLY A 37 39.14 0.13 -4.10
N ILE A 38 38.28 -0.18 -5.07
CA ILE A 38 37.54 0.84 -5.83
C ILE A 38 36.57 1.52 -4.88
N SER A 39 36.57 2.85 -4.88
CA SER A 39 35.75 3.67 -3.99
C SER A 39 34.97 4.72 -4.78
N LEU A 40 33.77 5.04 -4.31
CA LEU A 40 32.97 6.16 -4.74
C LEU A 40 33.47 7.43 -4.07
N LEU A 41 33.74 8.45 -4.88
CA LEU A 41 34.28 9.74 -4.46
C LEU A 41 33.35 10.84 -4.92
N VAL A 42 32.84 11.66 -4.00
CA VAL A 42 32.04 12.85 -4.32
C VAL A 42 32.81 14.11 -3.94
N ARG A 43 33.07 14.98 -4.91
CA ARG A 43 33.73 16.29 -4.67
C ARG A 43 32.71 17.42 -4.71
N ALA A 44 32.70 18.26 -3.67
CA ALA A 44 31.77 19.37 -3.52
C ALA A 44 31.89 20.40 -4.65
N GLU A 45 30.76 20.94 -5.12
CA GLU A 45 30.76 22.05 -6.07
C GLU A 45 31.22 23.37 -5.44
N SER A 46 31.03 23.53 -4.13
CA SER A 46 31.30 24.77 -3.40
C SER A 46 32.79 25.11 -3.30
N ASP A 47 33.62 24.12 -2.98
CA ASP A 47 35.04 24.31 -2.63
C ASP A 47 35.96 23.18 -3.10
N GLY A 48 35.43 22.16 -3.79
CA GLY A 48 36.18 20.99 -4.25
C GLY A 48 36.60 20.01 -3.17
N SER A 49 36.14 20.21 -1.92
CA SER A 49 36.37 19.28 -0.81
C SER A 49 35.74 17.91 -1.07
N LEU A 50 36.21 16.88 -0.37
CA LEU A 50 35.72 15.52 -0.53
C LEU A 50 34.53 15.31 0.42
N LEU A 51 33.32 15.18 -0.13
CA LEU A 51 32.08 14.93 0.62
C LEU A 51 31.89 13.46 0.96
N LEU A 52 32.34 12.57 0.08
CA LEU A 52 32.23 11.12 0.24
C LEU A 52 33.53 10.45 -0.23
N GLU A 53 34.00 9.49 0.56
CA GLU A 53 35.03 8.52 0.17
C GLU A 53 34.64 7.15 0.73
N SER A 54 33.82 6.44 -0.04
CA SER A 54 33.19 5.17 0.35
C SER A 54 33.74 4.03 -0.51
N LYS A 55 34.26 2.98 0.13
CA LYS A 55 34.75 1.80 -0.60
C LYS A 55 33.55 0.98 -1.07
N ILE A 56 33.57 0.55 -2.34
CA ILE A 56 32.59 -0.44 -2.82
C ILE A 56 32.94 -1.79 -2.21
N GLN A 57 32.22 -2.21 -1.18
CA GLN A 57 32.44 -3.51 -0.56
C GLN A 57 31.79 -4.61 -1.39
N PRO A 58 32.35 -5.83 -1.45
CA PRO A 58 31.77 -6.93 -2.22
C PRO A 58 30.38 -7.39 -1.73
N ASP A 59 30.07 -7.15 -0.45
CA ASP A 59 28.93 -7.65 0.31
C ASP A 59 27.89 -6.57 0.65
N THR A 60 28.17 -5.29 0.42
CA THR A 60 27.18 -4.22 0.59
C THR A 60 26.06 -4.35 -0.46
N ALA A 61 24.82 -4.36 -0.02
CA ALA A 61 23.66 -4.26 -0.92
C ALA A 61 23.49 -2.81 -1.39
N TYR A 62 23.86 -2.56 -2.65
CA TYR A 62 23.51 -1.31 -3.32
C TYR A 62 22.17 -1.51 -4.01
N GLN A 63 21.29 -0.51 -3.90
CA GLN A 63 19.98 -0.51 -4.55
C GLN A 63 19.88 0.69 -5.48
N LYS A 64 19.43 0.44 -6.71
CA LYS A 64 19.07 1.47 -7.66
C LYS A 64 17.57 1.75 -7.53
N GLN A 65 17.20 3.01 -7.40
CA GLN A 65 15.81 3.43 -7.28
C GLN A 65 15.50 4.55 -8.28
N GLN A 66 14.30 4.51 -8.87
CA GLN A 66 13.77 5.58 -9.74
C GLN A 66 14.75 6.05 -10.83
N ASP A 67 15.55 5.13 -11.38
CA ASP A 67 16.59 5.35 -12.42
C ASP A 67 17.74 6.33 -12.08
N THR A 68 17.64 7.07 -10.98
CA THR A 68 18.52 8.23 -10.67
C THR A 68 19.00 8.26 -9.22
N LEU A 69 18.69 7.23 -8.43
CA LEU A 69 19.12 7.10 -7.05
C LEU A 69 19.92 5.82 -6.86
N ILE A 70 21.00 5.91 -6.09
CA ILE A 70 21.74 4.75 -5.58
C ILE A 70 21.77 4.88 -4.06
N VAL A 71 21.26 3.88 -3.36
CA VAL A 71 21.13 3.83 -1.90
C VAL A 71 21.88 2.62 -1.37
N TRP A 72 22.59 2.78 -0.26
CA TRP A 72 23.28 1.68 0.44
C TRP A 72 23.53 2.02 1.90
N SER A 73 23.83 0.99 2.70
CA SER A 73 24.29 1.14 4.07
C SER A 73 25.83 1.09 4.12
N GLU A 74 26.45 2.14 4.65
CA GLU A 74 27.91 2.27 4.78
C GLU A 74 28.44 1.64 6.09
N GLY A 75 27.55 1.36 7.05
CA GLY A 75 27.82 0.71 8.33
C GLY A 75 26.58 0.67 9.22
N ASP A 76 26.71 0.18 10.47
CA ASP A 76 25.58 0.06 11.40
C ASP A 76 24.86 1.42 11.61
N ASN A 77 23.59 1.48 11.21
CA ASN A 77 22.74 2.68 11.26
C ASN A 77 23.31 3.89 10.49
N PHE A 78 24.05 3.67 9.40
CA PHE A 78 24.57 4.76 8.57
C PHE A 78 24.26 4.56 7.09
N ASP A 79 23.07 5.00 6.70
CA ASP A 79 22.58 4.89 5.32
C ASP A 79 22.89 6.13 4.50
N LEU A 80 23.32 5.90 3.25
CA LEU A 80 23.72 6.92 2.30
C LEU A 80 22.91 6.79 1.01
N ALA A 81 22.64 7.93 0.39
CA ALA A 81 22.02 7.98 -0.92
C ALA A 81 22.73 9.00 -1.84
N LEU A 82 22.96 8.59 -3.08
CA LEU A 82 23.38 9.48 -4.17
C LEU A 82 22.20 9.72 -5.11
N SER A 83 21.77 10.97 -5.18
CA SER A 83 20.74 11.42 -6.12
C SER A 83 21.40 12.09 -7.32
N PHE A 84 21.29 11.45 -8.48
CA PHE A 84 21.88 11.90 -9.73
C PHE A 84 20.96 12.87 -10.44
N GLN A 85 21.56 13.91 -11.02
CA GLN A 85 20.81 14.82 -11.88
C GLN A 85 20.44 14.16 -13.22
N GLU A 86 21.26 13.23 -13.70
CA GLU A 86 21.05 12.55 -14.99
C GLU A 86 21.11 11.03 -14.83
N LYS A 87 20.15 10.33 -15.45
CA LYS A 87 20.09 8.86 -15.50
C LYS A 87 21.37 8.24 -16.03
N LEU A 88 21.96 8.81 -17.09
CA LEU A 88 23.21 8.31 -17.69
C LEU A 88 24.38 8.32 -16.69
N GLY A 89 24.43 9.29 -15.78
CA GLY A 89 25.41 9.32 -14.70
C GLY A 89 25.20 8.23 -13.66
N CYS A 90 23.93 7.99 -13.31
CA CYS A 90 23.52 6.92 -12.41
C CYS A 90 23.89 5.56 -12.99
N ASP A 91 23.55 5.32 -14.27
CA ASP A 91 23.84 4.08 -14.99
C ASP A 91 25.35 3.77 -15.00
N GLU A 92 26.22 4.76 -15.24
CA GLU A 92 27.67 4.57 -15.24
C GLU A 92 28.26 4.19 -13.87
N ILE A 93 27.77 4.81 -12.80
CA ILE A 93 28.20 4.45 -11.44
C ILE A 93 27.65 3.09 -11.06
N TRP A 94 26.41 2.79 -11.44
CA TRP A 94 25.79 1.49 -11.21
C TRP A 94 26.56 0.35 -11.90
N GLU A 95 26.88 0.49 -13.18
CA GLU A 95 27.71 -0.46 -13.92
C GLU A 95 29.05 -0.70 -13.22
N LYS A 96 29.65 0.36 -12.64
CA LYS A 96 30.90 0.22 -11.90
C LYS A 96 30.74 -0.56 -10.60
N ILE A 97 29.68 -0.31 -9.84
CA ILE A 97 29.37 -1.05 -8.62
C ILE A 97 29.15 -2.53 -8.96
N CYS A 98 28.31 -2.83 -9.95
CA CYS A 98 28.06 -4.19 -10.43
C CYS A 98 29.35 -4.87 -10.89
N GLN A 99 30.22 -4.16 -11.63
CA GLN A 99 31.52 -4.69 -12.04
C GLN A 99 32.42 -5.08 -10.86
N VAL A 100 32.44 -4.27 -9.80
CA VAL A 100 33.25 -4.56 -8.60
C VAL A 100 32.69 -5.75 -7.83
N GLN A 101 31.37 -5.90 -7.77
CA GLN A 101 30.70 -7.01 -7.06
C GLN A 101 30.50 -8.27 -7.92
N GLY A 102 30.85 -8.25 -9.21
CA GLY A 102 30.66 -9.38 -10.12
C GLY A 102 29.19 -9.65 -10.46
N LYS A 103 28.36 -8.60 -10.51
CA LYS A 103 26.92 -8.67 -10.78
C LYS A 103 26.60 -8.16 -12.19
N ASP A 104 25.47 -8.60 -12.73
CA ASP A 104 24.95 -8.08 -14.00
C ASP A 104 24.37 -6.67 -13.79
N PRO A 105 24.73 -5.65 -14.58
CA PRO A 105 24.19 -4.29 -14.43
C PRO A 105 22.68 -4.14 -14.64
N SER A 106 21.99 -5.16 -15.16
CA SER A 106 20.53 -5.19 -15.30
C SER A 106 19.77 -5.43 -13.99
N VAL A 107 20.46 -5.79 -12.91
CA VAL A 107 19.84 -5.89 -11.59
C VAL A 107 19.53 -4.50 -11.04
N GLU A 108 18.39 -4.36 -10.36
CA GLU A 108 18.07 -3.16 -9.57
C GLU A 108 18.71 -3.22 -8.17
N ILE A 109 19.24 -4.38 -7.81
CA ILE A 109 19.90 -4.61 -6.53
C ILE A 109 21.08 -5.58 -6.64
N THR A 110 22.21 -5.19 -6.07
CA THR A 110 23.48 -5.87 -6.38
C THR A 110 23.72 -7.10 -5.53
N GLN A 111 23.37 -7.04 -4.25
CA GLN A 111 23.18 -8.25 -3.47
C GLN A 111 21.73 -8.62 -3.54
N ASP A 112 21.41 -9.89 -3.41
CA ASP A 112 20.10 -10.21 -2.89
C ASP A 112 20.06 -9.46 -1.55
N ILE A 113 19.36 -8.31 -1.49
CA ILE A 113 18.65 -8.03 -0.25
C ILE A 113 17.85 -9.31 -0.16
N VAL A 114 18.27 -10.16 0.76
CA VAL A 114 17.31 -10.92 1.50
C VAL A 114 16.40 -9.82 2.04
N GLU A 115 15.41 -9.40 1.22
CA GLU A 115 14.06 -9.29 1.69
C GLU A 115 13.96 -10.67 2.24
N GLU A 116 14.17 -10.71 3.54
CA GLU A 116 14.23 -11.89 4.33
C GLU A 116 12.78 -12.40 4.20
N SER A 117 12.52 -13.09 3.08
CA SER A 117 11.77 -14.31 3.04
C SER A 117 12.61 -15.25 3.90
N GLU A 118 12.49 -15.00 5.21
CA GLU A 118 13.10 -15.70 6.34
C GLU A 118 12.64 -17.16 6.42
N ASP A 119 11.95 -17.68 5.40
CA ASP A 119 11.33 -19.00 5.44
C ASP A 119 12.33 -20.15 5.17
N GLU A 120 13.49 -19.93 4.53
CA GLU A 120 14.32 -21.07 4.07
C GLU A 120 15.82 -21.06 4.43
N ARG A 121 16.36 -20.08 5.17
CA ARG A 121 17.78 -20.08 5.59
C ARG A 121 18.04 -19.99 7.10
N PHE A 122 17.02 -20.23 7.91
CA PHE A 122 17.17 -20.23 9.38
C PHE A 122 17.57 -21.59 9.98
N ASP A 123 17.84 -22.61 9.17
CA ASP A 123 18.10 -23.95 9.72
C ASP A 123 19.52 -24.16 10.26
N ASP A 124 20.48 -23.23 10.11
CA ASP A 124 21.88 -23.57 10.48
C ASP A 124 22.80 -22.51 11.11
N MET A 125 22.37 -21.29 11.49
CA MET A 125 23.22 -20.43 12.35
C MET A 125 22.50 -19.54 13.38
N SER A 126 22.41 -20.10 14.58
CA SER A 126 22.34 -19.47 15.90
C SER A 126 20.96 -19.06 16.45
N ASP A 127 20.35 -20.04 17.09
CA ASP A 127 19.34 -19.92 18.16
C ASP A 127 19.91 -19.27 19.45
N SER A 128 20.79 -18.26 19.30
CA SER A 128 21.57 -17.66 20.38
C SER A 128 20.87 -16.51 21.09
N ALA A 129 19.82 -15.94 20.48
CA ALA A 129 18.96 -14.97 21.16
C ALA A 129 18.00 -15.70 22.10
N PRO A 130 17.95 -15.35 23.40
CA PRO A 130 17.06 -15.98 24.35
C PRO A 130 15.60 -15.89 23.87
N PRO A 131 14.76 -16.90 24.18
CA PRO A 131 13.34 -16.87 23.85
C PRO A 131 12.69 -15.62 24.44
N VAL A 132 11.74 -15.05 23.71
CA VAL A 132 10.94 -13.94 24.20
C VAL A 132 9.85 -14.52 25.09
N GLU A 133 10.02 -14.42 26.40
CA GLU A 133 9.00 -14.80 27.38
C GLU A 133 8.06 -13.61 27.63
N LEU A 134 6.78 -13.79 27.28
CA LEU A 134 5.76 -12.78 27.52
C LEU A 134 5.37 -12.76 29.00
N PRO A 135 5.30 -11.59 29.65
CA PRO A 135 4.79 -11.49 31.01
C PRO A 135 3.33 -11.93 31.05
N PRO A 136 2.86 -12.48 32.19
CA PRO A 136 1.43 -12.74 32.38
C PRO A 136 0.60 -11.48 32.12
N CYS A 137 -0.50 -11.62 31.36
CA CYS A 137 -1.47 -10.53 31.15
C CYS A 137 -2.19 -10.20 32.45
N GLU A 138 -1.59 -9.33 33.26
CA GLU A 138 -2.12 -8.86 34.55
C GLU A 138 -2.12 -7.33 34.60
N LEU A 139 -3.12 -6.73 35.28
CA LEU A 139 -3.30 -5.27 35.37
C LEU A 139 -2.10 -4.51 35.95
N ASN A 140 -1.32 -5.14 36.82
CA ASN A 140 -0.14 -4.56 37.47
C ASN A 140 1.16 -4.75 36.66
N ARG A 141 1.09 -5.42 35.51
CA ARG A 141 2.25 -5.69 34.63
C ARG A 141 2.17 -4.96 33.29
N LEU A 142 1.16 -4.13 33.05
CA LEU A 142 0.96 -3.45 31.76
C LEU A 142 2.17 -2.60 31.34
N GLU A 143 2.79 -1.88 32.26
CA GLU A 143 4.03 -1.13 32.00
C GLU A 143 5.15 -2.07 31.55
N GLN A 144 5.36 -3.18 32.28
CA GLN A 144 6.36 -4.20 31.93
C GLN A 144 6.11 -4.82 30.54
N ILE A 145 4.85 -5.08 30.20
CA ILE A 145 4.45 -5.63 28.88
C ILE A 145 4.76 -4.60 27.78
N SER A 146 4.37 -3.34 27.99
CA SER A 146 4.62 -2.24 27.06
C SER A 146 6.12 -2.08 26.78
N ASP A 147 6.94 -2.05 27.84
CA ASP A 147 8.39 -1.92 27.73
C ASP A 147 9.03 -3.11 27.00
N LEU A 148 8.61 -4.35 27.30
CA LEU A 148 9.12 -5.53 26.61
C LEU A 148 8.84 -5.46 25.11
N ILE A 149 7.58 -5.16 24.73
CA ILE A 149 7.15 -5.10 23.34
C ILE A 149 7.92 -3.99 22.60
N SER A 150 7.98 -2.77 23.15
CA SER A 150 8.79 -1.66 22.61
C SER A 150 10.24 -2.07 22.38
N ASN A 151 10.88 -2.70 23.36
CA ASN A 151 12.29 -3.09 23.28
C ASN A 151 12.55 -4.16 22.21
N CYS A 152 11.58 -5.05 21.96
CA CYS A 152 11.72 -6.09 20.94
C CYS A 152 11.56 -5.55 19.51
N LEU A 153 11.04 -4.33 19.32
CA LEU A 153 10.98 -3.69 18.00
C LEU A 153 12.33 -3.23 17.46
N THR A 154 13.39 -3.30 18.27
CA THR A 154 14.73 -2.81 17.90
C THR A 154 15.46 -3.68 16.88
N THR A 155 15.20 -5.00 16.85
CA THR A 155 15.88 -5.94 15.93
C THR A 155 14.87 -6.87 15.23
N PRO A 156 15.05 -7.18 13.93
CA PRO A 156 14.12 -8.04 13.17
C PRO A 156 13.87 -9.42 13.81
N MET A 157 14.94 -10.12 14.19
CA MET A 157 14.85 -11.42 14.87
C MET A 157 14.01 -11.38 16.16
N ARG A 158 14.11 -10.29 16.94
CA ARG A 158 13.27 -10.14 18.16
C ARG A 158 11.83 -9.81 17.82
N LYS A 159 11.56 -9.05 16.75
CA LYS A 159 10.19 -8.84 16.26
C LYS A 159 9.54 -10.15 15.88
N GLU A 160 10.25 -11.02 15.19
CA GLU A 160 9.72 -12.32 14.77
C GLU A 160 9.46 -13.24 15.96
N LYS A 161 10.44 -13.43 16.85
CA LYS A 161 10.25 -14.22 18.08
C LYS A 161 9.11 -13.67 18.95
N LEU A 162 8.98 -12.34 19.06
CA LEU A 162 7.88 -11.70 19.79
C LEU A 162 6.53 -11.95 19.10
N ALA A 163 6.44 -11.79 17.79
CA ALA A 163 5.20 -12.02 17.05
C ALA A 163 4.73 -13.47 17.19
N ALA A 164 5.64 -14.43 17.06
CA ALA A 164 5.37 -15.85 17.27
C ALA A 164 4.89 -16.13 18.71
N ALA A 165 5.50 -15.51 19.72
CA ALA A 165 5.06 -15.65 21.11
C ALA A 165 3.65 -15.07 21.33
N ILE A 166 3.35 -13.89 20.78
CA ILE A 166 2.04 -13.23 20.87
C ILE A 166 0.96 -14.11 20.23
N GLU A 167 1.26 -14.67 19.07
CA GLU A 167 0.35 -15.56 18.34
C GLU A 167 0.11 -16.86 19.11
N ASN A 168 1.18 -17.58 19.47
CA ASN A 168 1.10 -18.88 20.14
C ASN A 168 0.38 -18.84 21.48
N GLU A 169 0.53 -17.75 22.23
CA GLU A 169 -0.13 -17.59 23.53
C GLU A 169 -1.56 -17.03 23.44
N GLY A 170 -2.04 -16.69 22.24
CA GLY A 170 -3.32 -15.97 22.06
C GLY A 170 -3.33 -14.64 22.81
N TYR A 171 -2.18 -13.97 22.86
CA TYR A 171 -1.91 -12.87 23.80
C TYR A 171 -2.79 -11.64 23.52
N ILE A 172 -3.11 -11.37 22.25
CA ILE A 172 -4.02 -10.29 21.84
C ILE A 172 -5.37 -10.38 22.55
N ARG A 173 -6.00 -11.57 22.60
CA ARG A 173 -7.29 -11.77 23.26
C ARG A 173 -7.22 -11.52 24.76
N LYS A 174 -6.11 -11.92 25.40
CA LYS A 174 -5.86 -11.66 26.82
C LYS A 174 -5.72 -10.16 27.09
N LEU A 175 -5.01 -9.43 26.22
CA LEU A 175 -4.87 -7.96 26.30
C LEU A 175 -6.21 -7.25 26.12
N ILE A 176 -7.06 -7.70 25.19
CA ILE A 176 -8.41 -7.14 25.01
C ILE A 176 -9.27 -7.34 26.26
N ASN A 177 -9.21 -8.50 26.92
CA ASN A 177 -9.91 -8.70 28.18
C ASN A 177 -9.44 -7.72 29.27
N LEU A 178 -8.13 -7.44 29.35
CA LEU A 178 -7.61 -6.40 30.25
C LEU A 178 -8.07 -5.01 29.85
N PHE A 179 -8.18 -4.72 28.55
CA PHE A 179 -8.68 -3.45 28.05
C PHE A 179 -10.11 -3.20 28.52
N HIS A 180 -11.02 -4.18 28.38
CA HIS A 180 -12.39 -4.05 28.90
C HIS A 180 -12.41 -3.76 30.40
N MET A 181 -11.60 -4.46 31.19
CA MET A 181 -11.48 -4.20 32.64
C MET A 181 -10.93 -2.79 32.94
N CYS A 182 -9.94 -2.32 32.17
CA CYS A 182 -9.35 -0.99 32.35
C CYS A 182 -10.31 0.13 31.95
N GLU A 183 -11.10 -0.10 30.92
CA GLU A 183 -12.15 0.80 30.44
C GLU A 183 -13.27 0.91 31.49
N ASP A 184 -13.74 -0.22 32.04
CA ASP A 184 -14.74 -0.25 33.11
C ASP A 184 -14.27 0.44 34.41
N LEU A 185 -12.97 0.36 34.69
CA LEU A 185 -12.34 1.03 35.84
C LEU A 185 -12.00 2.51 35.57
N GLU A 186 -12.24 3.01 34.35
CA GLU A 186 -11.86 4.36 33.89
C GLU A 186 -10.38 4.70 34.16
N SER A 187 -9.51 3.68 34.08
CA SER A 187 -8.11 3.76 34.47
C SER A 187 -7.23 4.31 33.33
N THR A 188 -7.18 5.63 33.16
CA THR A 188 -6.50 6.30 32.03
C THR A 188 -5.04 5.88 31.84
N GLU A 189 -4.25 5.77 32.91
CA GLU A 189 -2.84 5.36 32.84
C GLU A 189 -2.67 3.96 32.21
N ARG A 190 -3.52 3.01 32.60
CA ARG A 190 -3.50 1.65 32.04
C ARG A 190 -3.95 1.61 30.60
N LEU A 191 -4.92 2.46 30.25
CA LEU A 191 -5.40 2.59 28.87
C LEU A 191 -4.31 3.17 27.95
N TYR A 192 -3.46 4.07 28.46
CA TYR A 192 -2.27 4.54 27.73
C TYR A 192 -1.25 3.43 27.48
N HIS A 193 -0.95 2.59 28.48
CA HIS A 193 -0.10 1.42 28.24
C HIS A 193 -0.70 0.46 27.20
N LEU A 194 -2.01 0.24 27.23
CA LEU A 194 -2.68 -0.60 26.24
C LEU A 194 -2.64 0.02 24.83
N TYR A 195 -2.77 1.34 24.72
CA TYR A 195 -2.56 2.05 23.46
C TYR A 195 -1.15 1.77 22.90
N ASP A 196 -0.10 1.95 23.71
CA ASP A 196 1.28 1.75 23.28
C ASP A 196 1.56 0.28 22.93
N ILE A 197 1.04 -0.66 23.72
CA ILE A 197 1.12 -2.10 23.44
C ILE A 197 0.51 -2.41 22.07
N PHE A 198 -0.73 -1.99 21.82
CA PHE A 198 -1.39 -2.28 20.54
C PHE A 198 -0.69 -1.59 19.38
N LYS A 199 -0.34 -0.31 19.51
CA LYS A 199 0.45 0.42 18.50
C LYS A 199 1.72 -0.33 18.14
N ASN A 200 2.46 -0.83 19.12
CA ASN A 200 3.68 -1.60 18.87
C ASN A 200 3.43 -2.99 18.28
N ILE A 201 2.31 -3.64 18.62
CA ILE A 201 1.89 -4.88 17.95
C ILE A 201 1.62 -4.64 16.45
N PHE A 202 1.01 -3.50 16.08
CA PHE A 202 0.86 -3.13 14.66
C PHE A 202 2.22 -2.98 13.96
N LEU A 203 3.22 -2.40 14.65
CA LEU A 203 4.58 -2.21 14.13
C LEU A 203 5.40 -3.51 14.00
N LEU A 204 4.89 -4.64 14.50
CA LEU A 204 5.43 -5.96 14.18
C LEU A 204 5.17 -6.32 12.71
N ASN A 205 4.13 -5.74 12.10
CA ASN A 205 3.82 -5.90 10.67
C ASN A 205 3.74 -7.38 10.24
N LYS A 206 3.08 -8.23 11.04
CA LYS A 206 2.91 -9.68 10.78
C LYS A 206 1.46 -10.02 10.48
N ASN A 207 1.23 -10.77 9.40
CA ASN A 207 -0.12 -11.06 8.86
C ASN A 207 -1.01 -11.81 9.87
N ALA A 208 -0.48 -12.83 10.56
CA ALA A 208 -1.27 -13.62 11.52
C ALA A 208 -1.82 -12.79 12.69
N LEU A 209 -1.06 -11.77 13.12
CA LEU A 209 -1.52 -10.83 14.14
C LEU A 209 -2.62 -9.92 13.61
N PHE A 210 -2.52 -9.46 12.36
CA PHE A 210 -3.57 -8.69 11.69
C PHE A 210 -4.86 -9.49 11.52
N GLU A 211 -4.78 -10.76 11.09
CA GLU A 211 -5.96 -11.64 11.01
C GLU A 211 -6.68 -11.74 12.36
N THR A 212 -5.91 -11.89 13.45
CA THR A 212 -6.47 -11.92 14.80
C THR A 212 -7.09 -10.58 15.18
N MET A 213 -6.36 -9.47 15.05
CA MET A 213 -6.83 -8.14 15.44
C MET A 213 -8.02 -7.65 14.61
N PHE A 214 -8.11 -8.02 13.34
CA PHE A 214 -9.16 -7.58 12.42
C PHE A 214 -10.32 -8.57 12.30
N SER A 215 -10.33 -9.61 13.12
CA SER A 215 -11.51 -10.47 13.28
C SER A 215 -12.73 -9.66 13.73
N ASP A 216 -13.92 -10.08 13.29
CA ASP A 216 -15.17 -9.34 13.53
C ASP A 216 -15.47 -9.12 15.01
N ASP A 217 -15.05 -10.05 15.88
CA ASP A 217 -15.25 -9.96 17.32
C ASP A 217 -14.26 -9.04 18.03
N LEU A 218 -13.07 -8.79 17.47
CA LEU A 218 -12.00 -8.02 18.14
C LEU A 218 -11.77 -6.64 17.54
N ILE A 219 -12.07 -6.40 16.26
CA ILE A 219 -11.65 -5.18 15.55
C ILE A 219 -12.10 -3.89 16.24
N PHE A 220 -13.32 -3.87 16.81
CA PHE A 220 -13.80 -2.71 17.53
C PHE A 220 -13.06 -2.49 18.84
N ASP A 221 -12.68 -3.55 19.55
CA ASP A 221 -11.92 -3.42 20.80
C ASP A 221 -10.49 -2.99 20.52
N VAL A 222 -9.87 -3.51 19.45
CA VAL A 222 -8.55 -3.05 18.97
C VAL A 222 -8.59 -1.56 18.64
N VAL A 223 -9.60 -1.10 17.90
CA VAL A 223 -9.79 0.33 17.64
C VAL A 223 -10.00 1.10 18.95
N GLY A 224 -10.70 0.52 19.93
CA GLY A 224 -10.89 1.08 21.26
C GLY A 224 -9.58 1.30 22.01
N CYS A 225 -8.66 0.34 21.98
CA CYS A 225 -7.32 0.51 22.54
C CYS A 225 -6.59 1.73 21.91
N LEU A 226 -6.75 1.91 20.59
CA LEU A 226 -6.12 2.98 19.83
C LEU A 226 -6.79 4.36 20.01
N GLU A 227 -7.90 4.47 20.76
CA GLU A 227 -8.53 5.76 21.09
C GLU A 227 -7.76 6.55 22.16
N PHE A 228 -6.95 5.87 22.97
CA PHE A 228 -6.27 6.43 24.15
C PHE A 228 -4.83 6.86 23.85
N ASP A 229 -4.63 7.63 22.78
CA ASP A 229 -3.34 8.20 22.40
C ASP A 229 -2.83 9.19 23.48
N PRO A 230 -1.69 8.93 24.14
CA PRO A 230 -1.15 9.81 25.19
C PRO A 230 -0.76 11.20 24.70
N SER A 231 -0.52 11.36 23.38
CA SER A 231 -0.21 12.66 22.77
C SER A 231 -1.46 13.53 22.56
N SER A 232 -2.66 12.94 22.68
CA SER A 232 -3.93 13.63 22.56
C SER A 232 -4.48 14.01 23.94
N PRO A 233 -4.96 15.25 24.16
CA PRO A 233 -5.52 15.67 25.45
C PRO A 233 -6.84 14.96 25.81
N THR A 234 -7.53 14.40 24.83
CA THR A 234 -8.76 13.63 25.03
C THR A 234 -8.76 12.38 24.15
N PRO A 235 -9.37 11.27 24.60
CA PRO A 235 -9.53 10.08 23.77
C PRO A 235 -10.26 10.40 22.47
N LYS A 236 -9.78 9.84 21.37
CA LYS A 236 -10.45 9.93 20.06
C LYS A 236 -11.70 9.04 20.08
N ARG A 237 -12.71 9.33 19.26
CA ARG A 237 -13.97 8.56 19.21
C ARG A 237 -14.08 7.73 17.93
N HIS A 238 -13.07 6.92 17.66
CA HIS A 238 -12.95 6.09 16.46
C HIS A 238 -14.04 5.01 16.38
N ARG A 239 -14.33 4.30 17.48
CA ARG A 239 -15.41 3.28 17.56
C ARG A 239 -16.77 3.91 17.29
N GLU A 240 -17.04 5.09 17.83
CA GLU A 240 -18.30 5.81 17.58
C GLU A 240 -18.42 6.21 16.11
N TYR A 241 -17.36 6.76 15.51
CA TYR A 241 -17.33 7.09 14.09
C TYR A 241 -17.65 5.86 13.22
N LEU A 242 -16.96 4.74 13.46
CA LEU A 242 -17.14 3.49 12.71
C LEU A 242 -18.55 2.87 12.92
N LYS A 243 -19.16 3.03 14.10
CA LYS A 243 -20.50 2.48 14.40
C LYS A 243 -21.64 3.38 13.90
N GLN A 244 -21.50 4.70 13.96
CA GLN A 244 -22.60 5.64 13.77
C GLN A 244 -22.50 6.48 12.50
N GLN A 245 -21.29 6.90 12.13
CA GLN A 245 -21.05 7.86 11.05
C GLN A 245 -20.67 7.14 9.74
N ALA A 246 -19.94 6.03 9.84
CA ALA A 246 -19.67 5.14 8.73
C ALA A 246 -20.86 4.23 8.41
N LYS A 247 -21.96 4.80 7.89
CA LYS A 247 -23.08 4.01 7.41
C LYS A 247 -22.74 3.41 6.05
N PHE A 248 -22.54 2.10 6.03
CA PHE A 248 -22.42 1.35 4.78
C PHE A 248 -23.71 1.54 3.96
N ARG A 249 -23.56 2.01 2.72
CA ARG A 249 -24.68 2.23 1.81
C ARG A 249 -24.69 1.13 0.76
N GLU A 250 -25.63 0.22 0.89
CA GLU A 250 -25.83 -0.85 -0.07
C GLU A 250 -26.51 -0.31 -1.34
N ALA A 251 -25.76 -0.28 -2.44
CA ALA A 251 -26.33 0.00 -3.76
C ALA A 251 -27.30 -1.12 -4.16
N ILE A 252 -27.05 -2.36 -3.73
CA ILE A 252 -27.91 -3.54 -3.89
C ILE A 252 -27.80 -4.35 -2.60
N PRO A 253 -28.89 -4.95 -2.09
CA PRO A 253 -28.83 -5.82 -0.92
C PRO A 253 -27.79 -6.94 -1.10
N ILE A 254 -26.76 -6.95 -0.25
CA ILE A 254 -25.71 -7.97 -0.30
C ILE A 254 -26.16 -9.15 0.55
N LYS A 255 -26.53 -10.26 -0.10
CA LYS A 255 -26.99 -11.48 0.60
C LYS A 255 -25.86 -12.35 1.11
N ASN A 256 -24.69 -12.27 0.47
CA ASN A 256 -23.52 -13.02 0.87
C ASN A 256 -22.88 -12.38 2.12
N ALA A 257 -22.99 -13.07 3.25
CA ALA A 257 -22.46 -12.60 4.54
C ALA A 257 -20.93 -12.47 4.54
N GLU A 258 -20.23 -13.34 3.79
CA GLU A 258 -18.78 -13.30 3.66
C GLU A 258 -18.32 -12.06 2.90
N LEU A 259 -18.96 -11.76 1.76
CA LEU A 259 -18.72 -10.52 1.01
C LEU A 259 -18.97 -9.28 1.89
N LEU A 260 -20.08 -9.28 2.63
CA LEU A 260 -20.41 -8.17 3.53
C LEU A 260 -19.35 -8.00 4.63
N ALA A 261 -18.91 -9.10 5.26
CA ALA A 261 -17.85 -9.09 6.26
C ALA A 261 -16.54 -8.54 5.67
N LYS A 262 -16.14 -8.98 4.47
CA LYS A 262 -14.92 -8.52 3.78
C LYS A 262 -14.99 -7.04 3.42
N ILE A 263 -16.12 -6.53 2.94
CA ILE A 263 -16.31 -5.10 2.67
C ILE A 263 -16.17 -4.29 3.97
N HIS A 264 -16.82 -4.71 5.05
CA HIS A 264 -16.71 -4.04 6.34
C HIS A 264 -15.30 -4.08 6.91
N GLN A 265 -14.63 -5.24 6.85
CA GLN A 265 -13.26 -5.40 7.30
C GLN A 265 -12.33 -4.49 6.50
N THR A 266 -12.43 -4.47 5.17
CA THR A 266 -11.65 -3.58 4.28
C THR A 266 -11.81 -2.13 4.67
N PHE A 267 -13.05 -1.66 4.87
CA PHE A 267 -13.33 -0.29 5.27
C PHE A 267 -12.74 0.05 6.65
N ARG A 268 -12.91 -0.83 7.64
CA ARG A 268 -12.40 -0.63 9.01
C ARG A 268 -10.87 -0.62 9.03
N VAL A 269 -10.23 -1.53 8.31
CA VAL A 269 -8.75 -1.63 8.23
C VAL A 269 -8.18 -0.44 7.47
N GLN A 270 -8.80 0.00 6.37
CA GLN A 270 -8.42 1.24 5.67
C GLN A 270 -8.55 2.46 6.59
N TYR A 271 -9.62 2.55 7.39
CA TYR A 271 -9.75 3.63 8.37
C TYR A 271 -8.65 3.59 9.45
N ILE A 272 -8.27 2.40 9.92
CA ILE A 272 -7.16 2.24 10.86
C ILE A 272 -5.87 2.76 10.21
N GLN A 273 -5.58 2.37 8.97
CA GLN A 273 -4.41 2.83 8.23
C GLN A 273 -4.40 4.35 8.03
N ASP A 274 -5.49 4.93 7.53
CA ASP A 274 -5.50 6.32 7.06
C ASP A 274 -5.71 7.34 8.19
N VAL A 275 -6.42 6.95 9.26
CA VAL A 275 -6.90 7.88 10.29
C VAL A 275 -6.34 7.58 11.68
N VAL A 276 -6.24 6.30 12.05
CA VAL A 276 -5.80 5.91 13.40
C VAL A 276 -4.28 5.85 13.49
N LEU A 277 -3.64 5.24 12.50
CA LEU A 277 -2.19 5.07 12.39
C LEU A 277 -1.66 5.66 11.06
N PRO A 278 -1.89 6.96 10.78
CA PRO A 278 -1.45 7.56 9.54
C PRO A 278 0.08 7.50 9.46
N THR A 279 0.61 7.04 8.32
CA THR A 279 2.05 7.05 8.07
C THR A 279 2.54 8.51 8.11
N PRO A 280 3.44 8.88 9.04
CA PRO A 280 3.79 10.29 9.27
C PRO A 280 4.57 10.91 8.10
N SER A 281 5.05 10.10 7.15
CA SER A 281 5.89 10.52 6.03
C SER A 281 5.71 9.64 4.79
N VAL A 282 5.80 10.25 3.60
CA VAL A 282 5.85 9.57 2.29
C VAL A 282 7.11 8.70 2.15
N PHE A 283 8.12 8.91 3.02
CA PHE A 283 9.37 8.15 3.03
C PHE A 283 9.29 6.85 3.86
N GLU A 284 8.18 6.60 4.57
CA GLU A 284 8.00 5.43 5.45
C GLU A 284 6.89 4.47 4.96
N GLU A 285 6.58 4.46 3.66
CA GLU A 285 5.53 3.62 3.04
C GLU A 285 5.64 2.13 3.41
N ASN A 286 6.82 1.65 3.81
CA ASN A 286 7.07 0.26 4.16
C ASN A 286 6.81 -0.12 5.63
N MET A 287 6.54 0.83 6.55
CA MET A 287 6.36 0.48 7.98
C MET A 287 5.14 -0.39 8.27
N LEU A 288 4.09 -0.29 7.44
CA LEU A 288 2.86 -1.08 7.51
C LEU A 288 2.55 -1.75 6.17
N SER A 289 3.59 -2.22 5.47
CA SER A 289 3.45 -2.87 4.16
C SER A 289 2.49 -4.06 4.20
N THR A 290 2.53 -4.87 5.27
CA THR A 290 1.64 -6.03 5.42
C THR A 290 0.20 -5.59 5.67
N LEU A 291 -0.04 -4.44 6.29
CA LEU A 291 -1.38 -3.85 6.42
C LEU A 291 -1.92 -3.42 5.04
N SER A 292 -1.08 -2.78 4.23
CA SER A 292 -1.42 -2.43 2.84
C SER A 292 -1.70 -3.68 2.01
N SER A 293 -0.91 -4.74 2.16
CA SER A 293 -1.14 -6.03 1.52
C SER A 293 -2.45 -6.67 1.98
N PHE A 294 -2.77 -6.61 3.28
CA PHE A 294 -4.04 -7.12 3.81
C PHE A 294 -5.24 -6.45 3.14
N ILE A 295 -5.21 -5.11 3.04
CA ILE A 295 -6.24 -4.34 2.32
C ILE A 295 -6.28 -4.73 0.84
N PHE A 296 -5.12 -4.88 0.19
CA PHE A 296 -5.02 -5.28 -1.20
C PHE A 296 -5.67 -6.65 -1.46
N PHE A 297 -5.35 -7.66 -0.65
CA PHE A 297 -5.91 -9.00 -0.79
C PHE A 297 -7.41 -9.02 -0.53
N ASN A 298 -7.89 -8.27 0.48
CA ASN A 298 -9.32 -8.11 0.70
C ASN A 298 -10.03 -7.46 -0.50
N LYS A 299 -9.44 -6.45 -1.15
CA LYS A 299 -9.99 -5.83 -2.36
C LYS A 299 -10.09 -6.85 -3.51
N VAL A 300 -9.07 -7.69 -3.69
CA VAL A 300 -9.09 -8.78 -4.68
C VAL A 300 -10.20 -9.78 -4.38
N GLU A 301 -10.33 -10.21 -3.13
CA GLU A 301 -11.34 -11.18 -2.70
C GLU A 301 -12.77 -10.64 -2.83
N ILE A 302 -13.01 -9.39 -2.47
CA ILE A 302 -14.29 -8.70 -2.72
C ILE A 302 -14.62 -8.74 -4.21
N VAL A 303 -13.63 -8.51 -5.09
CA VAL A 303 -13.88 -8.54 -6.52
C VAL A 303 -14.28 -9.92 -7.00
N SER A 304 -13.56 -10.95 -6.56
CA SER A 304 -13.87 -12.35 -6.89
C SER A 304 -15.27 -12.75 -6.39
N LEU A 305 -15.61 -12.47 -5.13
CA LEU A 305 -16.91 -12.81 -4.54
C LEU A 305 -18.09 -12.15 -5.26
N VAL A 306 -17.94 -10.89 -5.68
CA VAL A 306 -18.97 -10.19 -6.48
C VAL A 306 -19.02 -10.74 -7.91
N GLN A 307 -17.88 -11.05 -8.51
CA GLN A 307 -17.81 -11.60 -9.86
C GLN A 307 -18.47 -12.98 -9.97
N GLU A 308 -18.33 -13.81 -8.94
CA GLU A 308 -18.94 -15.14 -8.86
C GLU A 308 -20.45 -15.10 -8.58
N ASP A 309 -20.98 -14.00 -8.02
CA ASP A 309 -22.43 -13.81 -7.82
C ASP A 309 -23.11 -13.27 -9.09
N GLU A 310 -23.33 -14.17 -10.06
CA GLU A 310 -24.01 -13.85 -11.33
C GLU A 310 -25.39 -13.20 -11.14
N LYS A 311 -26.11 -13.57 -10.08
CA LYS A 311 -27.45 -13.01 -9.78
C LYS A 311 -27.34 -11.57 -9.35
N PHE A 312 -26.41 -11.26 -8.44
CA PHE A 312 -26.15 -9.91 -8.00
C PHE A 312 -25.77 -8.99 -9.17
N LEU A 313 -24.84 -9.43 -10.03
CA LEU A 313 -24.42 -8.64 -11.18
C LEU A 313 -25.52 -8.47 -12.23
N THR A 314 -26.30 -9.52 -12.50
CA THR A 314 -27.44 -9.43 -13.42
C THR A 314 -28.49 -8.44 -12.91
N GLU A 315 -28.82 -8.49 -11.61
CA GLU A 315 -29.75 -7.55 -10.97
C GLU A 315 -29.21 -6.11 -11.06
N LEU A 316 -27.91 -5.92 -10.84
CA LEU A 316 -27.22 -4.62 -10.96
C LEU A 316 -27.40 -4.00 -12.34
N PHE A 317 -27.07 -4.74 -13.40
CA PHE A 317 -27.16 -4.23 -14.77
C PHE A 317 -28.61 -4.05 -15.24
N THR A 318 -29.52 -4.91 -14.77
CA THR A 318 -30.96 -4.75 -15.02
C THR A 318 -31.46 -3.43 -14.43
N MET A 319 -31.12 -3.13 -13.17
CA MET A 319 -31.52 -1.86 -12.55
C MET A 319 -30.84 -0.63 -13.18
N LEU A 320 -29.58 -0.74 -13.61
CA LEU A 320 -28.90 0.36 -14.31
C LEU A 320 -29.61 0.75 -15.62
N THR A 321 -30.15 -0.25 -16.33
CA THR A 321 -30.77 -0.09 -17.65
C THR A 321 -32.30 0.10 -17.61
N ASP A 322 -32.97 -0.26 -16.51
CA ASP A 322 -34.40 -0.04 -16.34
C ASP A 322 -34.74 1.46 -16.30
N LEU A 323 -35.70 1.87 -17.12
CA LEU A 323 -36.22 3.23 -17.22
C LEU A 323 -36.91 3.69 -15.92
N ASN A 324 -37.44 2.74 -15.13
CA ASN A 324 -38.13 3.04 -13.88
C ASN A 324 -37.20 3.23 -12.69
N THR A 325 -35.90 2.93 -12.84
CA THR A 325 -34.93 3.13 -11.75
C THR A 325 -34.77 4.63 -11.45
N PRO A 326 -34.97 5.07 -10.19
CA PRO A 326 -34.77 6.46 -9.81
C PRO A 326 -33.32 6.89 -10.00
N ASP A 327 -33.09 8.14 -10.40
CA ASP A 327 -31.75 8.69 -10.64
C ASP A 327 -30.82 8.57 -9.44
N SER A 328 -31.34 8.74 -8.22
CA SER A 328 -30.57 8.56 -7.00
C SER A 328 -30.06 7.12 -6.84
N LYS A 329 -30.91 6.13 -7.17
CA LYS A 329 -30.56 4.71 -7.10
C LYS A 329 -29.57 4.36 -8.21
N ARG A 330 -29.80 4.86 -9.43
CA ARG A 330 -28.88 4.67 -10.56
C ARG A 330 -27.50 5.25 -10.26
N ARG A 331 -27.43 6.42 -9.61
CA ARG A 331 -26.17 7.00 -9.13
C ARG A 331 -25.45 6.08 -8.13
N ASP A 332 -26.15 5.54 -7.14
CA ASP A 332 -25.55 4.64 -6.15
C ASP A 332 -25.01 3.36 -6.81
N LEU A 333 -25.73 2.81 -7.81
CA LEU A 333 -25.29 1.66 -8.60
C LEU A 333 -24.03 1.95 -9.42
N VAL A 334 -23.96 3.11 -10.09
CA VAL A 334 -22.77 3.51 -10.86
C VAL A 334 -21.58 3.76 -9.94
N LEU A 335 -21.78 4.37 -8.77
CA LEU A 335 -20.70 4.58 -7.81
C LEU A 335 -20.16 3.25 -7.27
N PHE A 336 -21.03 2.28 -7.00
CA PHE A 336 -20.60 0.93 -6.68
C PHE A 336 -19.79 0.30 -7.83
N LEU A 337 -20.30 0.39 -9.07
CA LEU A 337 -19.63 -0.18 -10.24
C LEU A 337 -18.25 0.48 -10.49
N LYS A 338 -18.13 1.79 -10.24
CA LYS A 338 -16.85 2.50 -10.27
C LYS A 338 -15.87 1.91 -9.27
N GLU A 339 -16.27 1.75 -8.01
CA GLU A 339 -15.38 1.18 -6.99
C GLU A 339 -15.05 -0.29 -7.28
N PHE A 340 -15.98 -1.05 -7.85
CA PHE A 340 -15.75 -2.42 -8.30
C PHE A 340 -14.70 -2.48 -9.43
N CYS A 341 -14.77 -1.59 -10.41
CA CYS A 341 -13.75 -1.45 -11.45
C CYS A 341 -12.41 -0.89 -10.93
N ASN A 342 -12.45 -0.07 -9.89
CA ASN A 342 -11.23 0.42 -9.23
C ASN A 342 -10.53 -0.73 -8.49
N TYR A 343 -11.27 -1.57 -7.75
CA TYR A 343 -10.69 -2.72 -7.06
C TYR A 343 -10.19 -3.78 -8.03
N SER A 344 -10.85 -3.94 -9.19
CA SER A 344 -10.37 -4.85 -10.22
C SER A 344 -8.99 -4.46 -10.77
N GLN A 345 -8.52 -3.24 -10.50
CA GLN A 345 -7.17 -2.83 -10.85
C GLN A 345 -6.08 -3.70 -10.20
N ASN A 346 -6.38 -4.25 -9.03
CA ASN A 346 -5.50 -5.11 -8.23
C ASN A 346 -5.46 -6.57 -8.72
N LEU A 347 -6.32 -6.96 -9.67
CA LEU A 347 -6.34 -8.32 -10.19
C LEU A 347 -5.12 -8.63 -11.05
N GLN A 348 -4.69 -9.89 -11.03
CA GLN A 348 -3.73 -10.41 -11.99
C GLN A 348 -4.30 -10.34 -13.43
N PRO A 349 -3.45 -10.24 -14.47
CA PRO A 349 -3.90 -9.99 -15.85
C PRO A 349 -5.00 -10.94 -16.35
N GLN A 350 -4.90 -12.24 -16.05
CA GLN A 350 -5.87 -13.25 -16.50
C GLN A 350 -7.24 -13.08 -15.82
N ALA A 351 -7.25 -12.86 -14.50
CA ALA A 351 -8.49 -12.61 -13.75
C ALA A 351 -9.14 -11.30 -14.20
N LYS A 352 -8.32 -10.29 -14.49
CA LYS A 352 -8.76 -8.98 -15.00
C LYS A 352 -9.40 -9.07 -16.38
N GLU A 353 -8.85 -9.89 -17.28
CA GLU A 353 -9.48 -10.18 -18.57
C GLU A 353 -10.85 -10.84 -18.40
N SER A 354 -10.95 -11.84 -17.52
CA SER A 354 -12.23 -12.51 -17.19
C SER A 354 -13.27 -11.53 -16.63
N PHE A 355 -12.83 -10.64 -15.74
CA PHE A 355 -13.66 -9.58 -15.15
C PHE A 355 -14.28 -8.67 -16.23
N TYR A 356 -13.47 -8.10 -17.12
CA TYR A 356 -14.00 -7.19 -18.16
C TYR A 356 -14.86 -7.90 -19.20
N LYS A 357 -14.57 -9.18 -19.51
CA LYS A 357 -15.45 -10.01 -20.35
C LYS A 357 -16.83 -10.18 -19.71
N THR A 358 -16.88 -10.42 -18.40
CA THR A 358 -18.12 -10.56 -17.63
C THR A 358 -18.93 -9.25 -17.64
N LEU A 359 -18.30 -8.11 -17.37
CA LEU A 359 -18.99 -6.81 -17.42
C LEU A 359 -19.53 -6.50 -18.82
N THR A 360 -18.76 -6.85 -19.85
CA THR A 360 -19.16 -6.65 -21.25
C THR A 360 -20.37 -7.51 -21.61
N SER A 361 -20.38 -8.80 -21.25
CA SER A 361 -21.50 -9.70 -21.54
C SER A 361 -22.79 -9.29 -20.82
N LEU A 362 -22.68 -8.65 -19.66
CA LEU A 362 -23.80 -8.12 -18.89
C LEU A 362 -24.30 -6.74 -19.36
N GLY A 363 -23.67 -6.15 -20.38
CA GLY A 363 -24.15 -4.91 -21.00
C GLY A 363 -23.68 -3.63 -20.33
N ILE A 364 -22.43 -3.58 -19.87
CA ILE A 364 -21.85 -2.36 -19.27
C ILE A 364 -21.87 -1.14 -20.21
N LEU A 365 -21.61 -1.31 -21.51
CA LEU A 365 -21.58 -0.17 -22.45
C LEU A 365 -22.97 0.49 -22.64
N PRO A 366 -24.07 -0.27 -22.87
CA PRO A 366 -25.42 0.29 -22.81
C PRO A 366 -25.74 1.01 -21.49
N ALA A 367 -25.35 0.43 -20.35
CA ALA A 367 -25.56 1.05 -19.04
C ALA A 367 -24.80 2.38 -18.89
N LEU A 368 -23.57 2.46 -19.42
CA LEU A 368 -22.79 3.69 -19.44
C LEU A 368 -23.41 4.78 -20.32
N GLU A 369 -24.03 4.42 -21.45
CA GLU A 369 -24.72 5.40 -22.31
C GLU A 369 -25.86 6.10 -21.57
N ILE A 370 -26.69 5.35 -20.84
CA ILE A 370 -27.78 5.90 -20.02
C ILE A 370 -27.24 6.83 -18.93
N THR A 371 -26.18 6.40 -18.23
CA THR A 371 -25.66 7.11 -17.06
C THR A 371 -24.84 8.35 -17.44
N LEU A 372 -24.16 8.33 -18.60
CA LEU A 372 -23.51 9.52 -19.17
C LEU A 372 -24.53 10.58 -19.65
N ALA A 373 -25.74 10.16 -20.00
CA ALA A 373 -26.81 11.07 -20.40
C ALA A 373 -27.48 11.80 -19.22
N MET A 374 -27.31 11.31 -18.00
CA MET A 374 -27.92 11.90 -16.80
C MET A 374 -27.36 13.30 -16.49
N GLU A 375 -28.17 14.17 -15.90
CA GLU A 375 -27.72 15.53 -15.54
C GLU A 375 -26.75 15.54 -14.35
N ASP A 376 -26.83 14.55 -13.45
CA ASP A 376 -25.99 14.46 -12.25
C ASP A 376 -24.50 14.32 -12.60
N GLN A 377 -23.70 15.30 -12.15
CA GLN A 377 -22.27 15.37 -12.46
C GLN A 377 -21.47 14.23 -11.82
N LYS A 378 -21.85 13.76 -10.62
CA LYS A 378 -21.16 12.66 -9.94
C LYS A 378 -21.35 11.36 -10.72
N THR A 379 -22.56 11.09 -11.18
CA THR A 379 -22.85 9.94 -12.04
C THR A 379 -22.03 10.01 -13.32
N LYS A 380 -22.03 11.16 -14.02
CA LYS A 380 -21.23 11.34 -15.25
C LYS A 380 -19.75 11.08 -15.03
N THR A 381 -19.15 11.68 -14.02
CA THR A 381 -17.72 11.48 -13.70
C THR A 381 -17.44 10.00 -13.43
N ALA A 382 -18.28 9.34 -12.64
CA ALA A 382 -18.09 7.92 -12.35
C ALA A 382 -18.23 7.04 -13.61
N SER A 383 -19.17 7.33 -14.50
CA SER A 383 -19.31 6.63 -15.78
C SER A 383 -18.10 6.87 -16.71
N ILE A 384 -17.49 8.05 -16.68
CA ILE A 384 -16.26 8.35 -17.44
C ILE A 384 -15.08 7.54 -16.88
N ASP A 385 -14.94 7.45 -15.56
CA ASP A 385 -13.88 6.66 -14.92
C ASP A 385 -14.01 5.18 -15.32
N ILE A 386 -15.23 4.62 -15.23
CA ILE A 386 -15.52 3.24 -15.66
C ILE A 386 -15.18 3.05 -17.13
N LEU A 387 -15.62 3.97 -18.01
CA LEU A 387 -15.32 3.89 -19.44
C LEU A 387 -13.81 3.92 -19.70
N THR A 388 -13.07 4.75 -18.96
CA THR A 388 -11.60 4.86 -19.06
C THR A 388 -10.95 3.52 -18.74
N TYR A 389 -11.35 2.87 -17.64
CA TYR A 389 -10.84 1.55 -17.29
C TYR A 389 -11.11 0.50 -18.39
N ILE A 390 -12.30 0.51 -19.00
CA ILE A 390 -12.64 -0.41 -20.10
C ILE A 390 -11.79 -0.13 -21.34
N VAL A 391 -11.54 1.13 -21.66
CA VAL A 391 -10.72 1.52 -22.83
C VAL A 391 -9.27 1.11 -22.65
N GLU A 392 -8.73 1.31 -21.46
CA GLU A 392 -7.35 0.93 -21.13
C GLU A 392 -7.15 -0.59 -21.25
N TYR A 393 -8.14 -1.39 -20.84
CA TYR A 393 -8.04 -2.85 -20.84
C TYR A 393 -8.54 -3.54 -22.11
N SER A 394 -9.55 -3.01 -22.78
CA SER A 394 -10.24 -3.66 -23.89
C SER A 394 -10.76 -2.64 -24.92
N PRO A 395 -9.86 -1.92 -25.61
CA PRO A 395 -10.24 -0.89 -26.56
C PRO A 395 -11.02 -1.44 -27.77
N SER A 396 -10.79 -2.71 -28.12
CA SER A 396 -11.51 -3.42 -29.20
C SER A 396 -13.00 -3.55 -28.93
N VAL A 397 -13.40 -3.82 -27.69
CA VAL A 397 -14.80 -3.98 -27.27
C VAL A 397 -15.56 -2.66 -27.45
N VAL A 398 -14.95 -1.55 -27.02
CA VAL A 398 -15.55 -0.21 -27.18
C VAL A 398 -15.65 0.17 -28.65
N ARG A 399 -14.62 -0.15 -29.45
CA ARG A 399 -14.61 0.08 -30.89
C ARG A 399 -15.72 -0.70 -31.60
N GLU A 400 -15.84 -1.99 -31.31
CA GLU A 400 -16.86 -2.84 -31.91
C GLU A 400 -18.26 -2.35 -31.58
N TYR A 401 -18.52 -2.04 -30.31
CA TYR A 401 -19.79 -1.46 -29.88
C TYR A 401 -20.12 -0.15 -30.61
N THR A 402 -19.13 0.74 -30.75
CA THR A 402 -19.28 2.02 -31.47
C THR A 402 -19.58 1.82 -32.96
N LEU A 403 -18.99 0.79 -33.59
CA LEU A 403 -19.25 0.43 -34.98
C LEU A 403 -20.64 -0.16 -35.16
N GLN A 404 -21.06 -1.08 -34.28
CA GLN A 404 -22.40 -1.69 -34.29
C GLN A 404 -23.51 -0.63 -34.10
N GLN A 405 -23.29 0.35 -33.23
CA GLN A 405 -24.20 1.48 -33.08
C GLN A 405 -24.24 2.37 -34.33
N ALA A 406 -23.09 2.61 -34.98
CA ALA A 406 -23.03 3.41 -36.19
C ALA A 406 -23.73 2.75 -37.39
N SER A 407 -23.87 1.43 -37.41
CA SER A 407 -24.66 0.70 -38.42
C SER A 407 -26.17 0.70 -38.14
N ASN A 408 -26.61 0.97 -36.90
CA ASN A 408 -28.01 0.88 -36.45
C ASN A 408 -28.76 2.23 -36.44
N THR A 409 -28.26 3.25 -37.14
CA THR A 409 -28.79 4.63 -37.05
C THR A 409 -30.26 4.77 -37.48
N ASP A 410 -31.13 5.01 -36.50
CA ASP A 410 -32.31 5.90 -36.61
C ASP A 410 -32.57 6.75 -35.32
N GLU A 411 -31.85 6.56 -34.21
CA GLU A 411 -32.09 7.33 -32.98
C GLU A 411 -30.88 8.14 -32.46
N VAL A 412 -31.19 9.38 -32.05
CA VAL A 412 -30.30 10.50 -31.72
C VAL A 412 -29.48 10.31 -30.43
N GLY A 413 -29.65 9.19 -29.71
CA GLY A 413 -28.91 8.86 -28.48
C GLY A 413 -27.43 8.49 -28.70
N SER A 414 -27.12 7.96 -29.88
CA SER A 414 -25.85 7.30 -30.27
C SER A 414 -24.60 8.21 -30.36
N LEU A 415 -24.64 9.42 -29.79
CA LEU A 415 -23.61 10.44 -29.92
C LEU A 415 -22.80 10.73 -28.66
N MET A 416 -23.15 10.25 -27.47
CA MET A 416 -22.43 10.66 -26.25
C MET A 416 -21.06 10.01 -26.09
N ILE A 417 -20.95 8.69 -26.24
CA ILE A 417 -19.64 8.00 -26.15
C ILE A 417 -18.71 8.52 -27.27
N LYS A 418 -19.23 8.65 -28.51
CA LYS A 418 -18.53 9.31 -29.62
C LYS A 418 -18.07 10.74 -29.29
N LYS A 419 -18.93 11.57 -28.69
CA LYS A 419 -18.60 12.96 -28.33
C LYS A 419 -17.53 13.01 -27.23
N ILE A 420 -17.52 12.08 -26.28
CA ILE A 420 -16.52 12.00 -25.20
C ILE A 420 -15.15 11.61 -25.78
N PHE A 421 -15.09 10.60 -26.65
CA PHE A 421 -13.85 10.23 -27.34
C PHE A 421 -13.34 11.34 -28.27
N CYS A 422 -14.24 12.02 -29.00
CA CYS A 422 -13.85 13.14 -29.88
C CYS A 422 -13.42 14.42 -29.12
N LYS A 423 -13.83 14.61 -27.86
CA LYS A 423 -13.48 15.81 -27.06
C LYS A 423 -12.34 15.60 -26.08
N SER A 424 -12.07 14.38 -25.62
CA SER A 424 -11.18 14.13 -24.46
C SER A 424 -9.93 13.32 -24.81
N PHE A 425 -9.88 12.66 -25.96
CA PHE A 425 -8.71 11.91 -26.40
C PHE A 425 -8.36 12.28 -27.86
N PRO A 426 -7.14 12.75 -28.16
CA PRO A 426 -6.74 12.88 -29.55
C PRO A 426 -6.74 11.48 -30.17
N LEU A 427 -7.65 11.27 -31.11
CA LEU A 427 -7.93 10.05 -31.91
C LEU A 427 -6.73 9.47 -32.69
N ARG A 428 -5.48 9.74 -32.32
CA ARG A 428 -4.27 9.33 -33.04
C ARG A 428 -3.72 7.95 -32.67
N LEU A 429 -4.21 7.30 -31.61
CA LEU A 429 -3.67 5.99 -31.16
C LEU A 429 -4.58 4.78 -31.43
N ILE A 430 -5.80 4.98 -31.97
CA ILE A 430 -6.75 3.88 -32.24
C ILE A 430 -6.77 3.48 -33.73
N PHE A 431 -6.09 4.24 -34.60
CA PHE A 431 -6.02 3.99 -36.05
C PHE A 431 -4.59 3.78 -36.57
N THR A 432 -3.78 3.00 -35.86
CA THR A 432 -2.59 2.34 -36.42
C THR A 432 -2.57 0.89 -36.03
#